data_AF-A0A7Y6E232-F1
#
_entry.id   AF-A0A7Y6E232-F1
#
_cell.length_a   1.000
_cell.length_b   1.000
_cell.length_c   1.000
_cell.angle_alpha   90.00
_cell.angle_beta   90.00
_cell.angle_gamma   90.00
#
_symmetry.space_group_name_H-M   'P 1'
#
loop_
_entity.id
_entity.type
_entity.pdbx_description
1 polymer ?
#
loop_
_entity_poly.entity_id
_entity_poly.type
_entity_poly.pdbx_seq_one_letter_code
_entity_poly.pdbx_strand_id
1 'polypeptide(L)'
;MTAVSATPQQLREALATRVVVADGAMGTMLQAQDPTLDDFEGHEGCNEVLNISRPDIVRSVHDAYFAVGVDCVETNTFGANLSALGEYDIADRVFELSEAGARLAREVADGYSTADRPRWVVGSIGPGTKLPSLGHTTYAAIRDAYQANAAGLIAGGAHALLVETSQDLLQTKAAVLGAHRANREAGTDLPVIVQVTVETTGAMLLGSEIGAALTALEPLGVDLIGLNCATGPAEMSEHLRHLARHAQIGLSAMPNAGLPVLTKDGAHYPLSPEELADAHDVFTREYGLALVGGCCGTTPDHLRQVVDRVRGREIAPRSPRHEPGAASLYQSVPFRQDTSYLAIGERTNANGSKAFREAMLAEDWEKCLEIA
;
A
#
# COMPACT_ATOMS: atom_id res chain seq x y z
N MET A 1 29.90 20.10 -3.34
CA MET A 1 28.94 20.10 -2.21
C MET A 1 28.75 18.66 -1.82
N THR A 2 28.95 18.29 -0.55
CA THR A 2 28.61 16.97 -0.05
C THR A 2 27.12 16.74 -0.27
N ALA A 3 26.74 15.71 -1.03
CA ALA A 3 25.34 15.35 -1.24
C ALA A 3 24.66 15.17 0.13
N VAL A 4 23.55 15.87 0.36
CA VAL A 4 22.77 15.72 1.59
C VAL A 4 21.78 14.58 1.35
N SER A 5 22.12 13.42 1.88
CA SER A 5 21.25 12.25 1.89
C SER A 5 20.12 12.43 2.89
N ALA A 6 18.88 12.26 2.47
CA ALA A 6 17.76 12.17 3.39
C ALA A 6 17.89 10.93 4.30
N THR A 7 17.22 10.98 5.45
CA THR A 7 17.20 9.87 6.42
C THR A 7 15.78 9.39 6.71
N PRO A 8 15.58 8.12 7.11
CA PRO A 8 14.28 7.61 7.54
C PRO A 8 13.69 8.39 8.72
N GLN A 9 14.55 8.87 9.64
CA GLN A 9 14.11 9.64 10.79
C GLN A 9 13.49 10.99 10.38
N GLN A 10 14.08 11.67 9.39
CA GLN A 10 13.50 12.90 8.84
C GLN A 10 12.16 12.65 8.15
N LEU A 11 11.99 11.51 7.48
CA LEU A 11 10.70 11.13 6.90
C LEU A 11 9.65 10.90 7.99
N ARG A 12 10.00 10.15 9.04
CA ARG A 12 9.12 9.90 10.19
C ARG A 12 8.67 11.19 10.87
N GLU A 13 9.59 12.15 11.05
CA GLU A 13 9.28 13.48 11.57
C GLU A 13 8.36 14.27 10.62
N ALA A 14 8.64 14.24 9.32
CA ALA A 14 7.79 14.91 8.33
C ALA A 14 6.36 14.35 8.34
N LEU A 15 6.20 13.03 8.32
CA LEU A 15 4.91 12.34 8.39
C LEU A 15 4.15 12.58 9.70
N ALA A 16 4.82 13.04 10.76
CA ALA A 16 4.19 13.39 12.03
C ALA A 16 3.79 14.87 12.12
N THR A 17 4.34 15.75 11.28
CA THR A 17 4.24 17.21 11.44
C THR A 17 3.61 17.92 10.26
N ARG A 18 3.77 17.41 9.04
CA ARG A 18 3.28 18.05 7.82
C ARG A 18 2.80 17.04 6.78
N VAL A 19 2.03 17.54 5.82
CA VAL A 19 1.67 16.77 4.63
C VAL A 19 2.93 16.50 3.80
N VAL A 20 3.17 15.22 3.51
CA VAL A 20 4.17 14.71 2.58
C VAL A 20 3.47 14.34 1.28
N VAL A 21 4.00 14.80 0.15
CA VAL A 21 3.44 14.52 -1.18
C VAL A 21 4.31 13.46 -1.88
N ALA A 22 3.74 12.28 -2.12
CA ALA A 22 4.31 11.24 -2.96
C ALA A 22 4.06 11.51 -4.46
N ASP A 23 4.55 10.62 -5.30
CA ASP A 23 4.39 10.66 -6.74
C ASP A 23 3.02 10.13 -7.22
N GLY A 24 2.95 9.88 -8.52
CA GLY A 24 1.79 9.33 -9.21
C GLY A 24 2.07 7.95 -9.79
N ALA A 25 1.34 7.57 -10.85
CA ALA A 25 1.49 6.27 -11.47
C ALA A 25 2.90 5.99 -12.03
N MET A 26 3.51 4.88 -11.62
CA MET A 26 4.72 4.30 -12.22
C MET A 26 4.40 3.58 -13.53
N GLY A 27 3.47 2.61 -13.49
CA GLY A 27 3.19 1.71 -14.62
C GLY A 27 2.79 2.42 -15.92
N THR A 28 1.89 3.39 -15.86
CA THR A 28 1.45 4.15 -17.06
C THR A 28 2.57 5.04 -17.62
N MET A 29 3.46 5.55 -16.76
CA MET A 29 4.61 6.35 -17.19
C MET A 29 5.67 5.48 -17.87
N LEU A 30 5.90 4.26 -17.37
CA LEU A 30 6.77 3.28 -18.03
C LEU A 30 6.21 2.85 -19.39
N GLN A 31 4.92 2.54 -19.46
CA GLN A 31 4.25 2.17 -20.72
C GLN A 31 4.34 3.29 -21.78
N ALA A 32 4.29 4.56 -21.37
CA ALA A 32 4.43 5.70 -22.28
C ALA A 32 5.83 5.82 -22.91
N GLN A 33 6.84 5.12 -22.39
CA GLN A 33 8.18 5.03 -22.97
C GLN A 33 8.31 3.91 -24.02
N ASP A 34 7.23 3.16 -24.27
CA ASP A 34 7.13 2.08 -25.28
C ASP A 34 8.26 1.04 -25.18
N PRO A 35 8.49 0.42 -24.00
CA PRO A 35 9.51 -0.61 -23.83
C PRO A 35 9.20 -1.84 -24.69
N THR A 36 10.23 -2.39 -25.33
CA THR A 36 10.14 -3.57 -26.19
C THR A 36 10.14 -4.87 -25.38
N LEU A 37 9.77 -5.98 -26.00
CA LEU A 37 9.85 -7.31 -25.35
C LEU A 37 11.28 -7.65 -24.89
N ASP A 38 12.30 -7.25 -25.65
CA ASP A 38 13.71 -7.47 -25.31
C ASP A 38 14.10 -6.66 -24.07
N ASP A 39 13.55 -5.45 -23.91
CA ASP A 39 13.72 -4.65 -22.70
C ASP A 39 13.15 -5.36 -21.46
N PHE A 40 12.12 -6.18 -21.61
CA PHE A 40 11.57 -7.00 -20.53
C PHE A 40 12.31 -8.34 -20.33
N GLU A 41 13.44 -8.58 -21.02
CA GLU A 41 14.15 -9.87 -21.00
C GLU A 41 13.24 -11.06 -21.40
N GLY A 42 12.19 -10.81 -22.19
CA GLY A 42 11.17 -11.80 -22.56
C GLY A 42 10.02 -11.96 -21.55
N HIS A 43 10.03 -11.24 -20.43
CA HIS A 43 8.98 -11.24 -19.40
C HIS A 43 7.98 -10.08 -19.63
N GLU A 44 7.27 -10.11 -20.77
CA GLU A 44 6.38 -9.02 -21.21
C GLU A 44 5.45 -8.53 -20.08
N GLY A 45 5.54 -7.23 -19.75
CA GLY A 45 4.71 -6.61 -18.72
C GLY A 45 5.23 -6.73 -17.28
N CYS A 46 6.35 -7.43 -17.03
CA CYS A 46 7.03 -7.42 -15.74
C CYS A 46 7.88 -6.15 -15.59
N ASN A 47 7.26 -5.07 -15.12
CA ASN A 47 7.91 -3.76 -14.96
C ASN A 47 9.14 -3.82 -14.04
N GLU A 48 9.17 -4.73 -13.07
CA GLU A 48 10.28 -4.89 -12.13
C GLU A 48 11.59 -5.23 -12.84
N VAL A 49 11.55 -5.99 -13.94
CA VAL A 49 12.74 -6.33 -14.74
C VAL A 49 13.42 -5.07 -15.31
N LEU A 50 12.63 -4.02 -15.61
CA LEU A 50 13.16 -2.75 -16.11
C LEU A 50 14.09 -2.06 -15.11
N ASN A 51 14.05 -2.41 -13.81
CA ASN A 51 15.02 -1.91 -12.83
C ASN A 51 16.46 -2.31 -13.16
N ILE A 52 16.65 -3.39 -13.94
CA ILE A 52 17.96 -3.91 -14.32
C ILE A 52 18.23 -3.71 -15.81
N SER A 53 17.26 -4.06 -16.66
CA SER A 53 17.43 -4.03 -18.10
C SER A 53 17.35 -2.62 -18.68
N ARG A 54 16.49 -1.75 -18.14
CA ARG A 54 16.25 -0.36 -18.59
C ARG A 54 16.18 0.64 -17.44
N PRO A 55 17.27 0.75 -16.64
CA PRO A 55 17.32 1.68 -15.51
C PRO A 55 17.19 3.14 -15.96
N ASP A 56 17.52 3.46 -17.22
CA ASP A 56 17.32 4.79 -17.82
C ASP A 56 15.84 5.18 -17.86
N ILE A 57 14.96 4.25 -18.25
CA ILE A 57 13.51 4.47 -18.30
C ILE A 57 12.98 4.71 -16.88
N VAL A 58 13.31 3.83 -15.93
CA VAL A 58 12.81 3.92 -14.55
C VAL A 58 13.27 5.22 -13.88
N ARG A 59 14.54 5.62 -14.06
CA ARG A 59 15.05 6.91 -13.55
C ARG A 59 14.29 8.09 -14.14
N SER A 60 13.98 8.06 -15.43
CA SER A 60 13.27 9.16 -16.08
C SER A 60 11.89 9.41 -15.48
N VAL A 61 11.21 8.36 -15.00
CA VAL A 61 9.92 8.49 -14.31
C VAL A 61 10.10 9.14 -12.94
N HIS A 62 11.07 8.70 -12.13
CA HIS A 62 11.37 9.35 -10.85
C HIS A 62 11.78 10.81 -11.02
N ASP A 63 12.64 11.11 -12.01
CA ASP A 63 13.07 12.47 -12.36
C ASP A 63 11.85 13.35 -12.70
N ALA A 64 10.90 12.84 -13.49
CA ALA A 64 9.71 13.57 -13.88
C ALA A 64 8.84 13.97 -12.67
N TYR A 65 8.70 13.09 -11.68
CA TYR A 65 7.94 13.39 -10.47
C TYR A 65 8.70 14.33 -9.52
N PHE A 66 9.99 14.11 -9.28
CA PHE A 66 10.77 15.02 -8.44
C PHE A 66 10.90 16.43 -9.05
N ALA A 67 10.94 16.54 -10.39
CA ALA A 67 10.96 17.81 -11.10
C ALA A 67 9.73 18.68 -10.82
N VAL A 68 8.56 18.07 -10.57
CA VAL A 68 7.33 18.80 -10.19
C VAL A 68 7.21 19.03 -8.68
N GLY A 69 8.21 18.60 -7.90
CA GLY A 69 8.38 19.04 -6.52
C GLY A 69 7.79 18.12 -5.45
N VAL A 70 7.39 16.89 -5.80
CA VAL A 70 7.01 15.85 -4.83
C VAL A 70 8.14 15.64 -3.81
N ASP A 71 7.77 15.20 -2.62
CA ASP A 71 8.69 14.97 -1.50
C ASP A 71 9.26 13.56 -1.50
N CYS A 72 8.49 12.57 -1.96
CA CYS A 72 8.94 11.20 -2.13
C CYS A 72 8.42 10.57 -3.42
N VAL A 73 9.08 9.49 -3.83
CA VAL A 73 8.65 8.62 -4.93
C VAL A 73 8.51 7.19 -4.44
N GLU A 74 7.57 6.46 -5.01
CA GLU A 74 7.44 5.02 -4.87
C GLU A 74 8.46 4.30 -5.75
N THR A 75 9.01 3.18 -5.29
CA THR A 75 9.91 2.33 -6.08
C THR A 75 9.14 1.55 -7.14
N ASN A 76 9.78 1.23 -8.27
CA ASN A 76 9.21 0.35 -9.29
C ASN A 76 9.30 -1.14 -8.86
N THR A 77 8.58 -1.51 -7.79
CA THR A 77 8.69 -2.83 -7.14
C THR A 77 7.33 -3.41 -6.73
N PHE A 78 6.23 -2.85 -7.25
CA PHE A 78 4.87 -3.27 -6.96
C PHE A 78 4.66 -4.78 -7.12
N GLY A 79 5.16 -5.33 -8.23
CA GLY A 79 5.09 -6.74 -8.61
C GLY A 79 6.22 -7.61 -8.07
N ALA A 80 7.15 -7.08 -7.25
CA ALA A 80 8.26 -7.86 -6.68
C ALA A 80 7.80 -8.78 -5.53
N ASN A 81 6.95 -9.76 -5.84
CA ASN A 81 6.37 -10.68 -4.87
C ASN A 81 6.24 -12.10 -5.45
N LEU A 82 5.99 -13.07 -4.58
CA LEU A 82 5.91 -14.50 -4.93
C LEU A 82 4.97 -14.77 -6.10
N SER A 83 3.80 -14.16 -6.09
CA SER A 83 2.76 -14.46 -7.07
C SER A 83 3.02 -13.80 -8.42
N ALA A 84 3.33 -12.50 -8.44
CA ALA A 84 3.52 -11.77 -9.67
C ALA A 84 4.79 -12.23 -10.41
N LEU A 85 5.93 -12.36 -9.71
CA LEU A 85 7.15 -12.91 -10.33
C LEU A 85 7.04 -14.42 -10.63
N GLY A 86 6.16 -15.12 -9.91
CA GLY A 86 5.87 -16.53 -10.17
C GLY A 86 5.16 -16.77 -11.50
N GLU A 87 4.40 -15.80 -12.03
CA GLU A 87 3.77 -15.90 -13.37
C GLU A 87 4.80 -15.89 -14.50
N TYR A 88 6.02 -15.43 -14.20
CA TYR A 88 7.16 -15.37 -15.12
C TYR A 88 8.26 -16.39 -14.77
N ASP A 89 8.02 -17.30 -13.82
CA ASP A 89 9.00 -18.28 -13.31
C ASP A 89 10.31 -17.67 -12.76
N ILE A 90 10.27 -16.45 -12.21
CA ILE A 90 11.43 -15.72 -11.67
C ILE A 90 11.21 -15.26 -10.21
N ALA A 91 10.41 -16.01 -9.44
CA ALA A 91 10.13 -15.68 -8.03
C ALA A 91 11.37 -15.69 -7.12
N ASP A 92 12.47 -16.29 -7.55
CA ASP A 92 13.77 -16.23 -6.88
C ASP A 92 14.46 -14.86 -7.01
N ARG A 93 14.04 -14.02 -7.97
CA ARG A 93 14.58 -12.67 -8.20
C ARG A 93 13.92 -11.57 -7.34
N VAL A 94 13.00 -11.91 -6.43
CA VAL A 94 12.28 -10.92 -5.59
C VAL A 94 13.25 -9.94 -4.92
N PHE A 95 14.28 -10.44 -4.23
CA PHE A 95 15.24 -9.57 -3.54
C PHE A 95 16.03 -8.69 -4.51
N GLU A 96 16.52 -9.27 -5.60
CA GLU A 96 17.35 -8.60 -6.61
C GLU A 96 16.61 -7.42 -7.26
N LEU A 97 15.37 -7.65 -7.70
CA LEU A 97 14.58 -6.63 -8.37
C LEU A 97 14.11 -5.54 -7.40
N SER A 98 13.82 -5.90 -6.15
CA SER A 98 13.49 -4.94 -5.08
C SER A 98 14.67 -4.03 -4.73
N GLU A 99 15.87 -4.60 -4.55
CA GLU A 99 17.09 -3.82 -4.28
C GLU A 99 17.39 -2.87 -5.44
N ALA A 100 17.35 -3.36 -6.68
CA ALA A 100 17.63 -2.55 -7.86
C ALA A 100 16.64 -1.38 -7.97
N GLY A 101 15.34 -1.64 -7.81
CA GLY A 101 14.31 -0.59 -7.86
C GLY A 101 14.49 0.48 -6.77
N ALA A 102 14.76 0.06 -5.53
CA ALA A 102 15.03 1.00 -4.44
C ALA A 102 16.29 1.82 -4.67
N ARG A 103 17.37 1.19 -5.16
CA ARG A 103 18.63 1.86 -5.45
C ARG A 103 18.49 2.90 -6.56
N LEU A 104 17.75 2.61 -7.63
CA LEU A 104 17.49 3.59 -8.69
C LEU A 104 16.72 4.80 -8.18
N ALA A 105 15.62 4.58 -7.45
CA ALA A 105 14.85 5.65 -6.85
C ALA A 105 15.70 6.49 -5.88
N ARG A 106 16.57 5.82 -5.11
CA ARG A 106 17.47 6.45 -4.15
C ARG A 106 18.49 7.37 -4.79
N GLU A 107 19.15 6.89 -5.84
CA GLU A 107 20.14 7.68 -6.59
C GLU A 107 19.51 8.95 -7.18
N VAL A 108 18.28 8.85 -7.70
CA VAL A 108 17.53 10.01 -8.21
C VAL A 108 17.14 10.95 -7.05
N ALA A 109 16.57 10.43 -5.97
CA ALA A 109 16.16 11.22 -4.82
C ALA A 109 17.34 12.01 -4.22
N ASP A 110 18.53 11.41 -4.14
CA ASP A 110 19.74 12.07 -3.66
C ASP A 110 20.17 13.23 -4.57
N GLY A 111 19.94 13.12 -5.88
CA GLY A 111 20.19 14.20 -6.85
C GLY A 111 19.27 15.42 -6.69
N TYR A 112 18.05 15.21 -6.21
CA TYR A 112 17.08 16.28 -5.95
C TYR A 112 17.06 16.77 -4.49
N SER A 113 17.76 16.08 -3.59
CA SER A 113 17.80 16.40 -2.17
C SER A 113 18.66 17.61 -1.87
N THR A 114 18.14 18.50 -1.02
CA THR A 114 18.91 19.60 -0.42
C THR A 114 18.79 19.54 1.10
N ALA A 115 19.64 20.30 1.80
CA ALA A 115 19.59 20.37 3.27
C ALA A 115 18.21 20.78 3.81
N ASP A 116 17.57 21.74 3.14
CA ASP A 116 16.25 22.26 3.53
C ASP A 116 15.09 21.44 2.95
N ARG A 117 15.37 20.62 1.94
CA ARG A 117 14.35 19.90 1.18
C ARG A 117 14.83 18.48 0.84
N PRO A 118 14.90 17.59 1.84
CA PRO A 118 15.20 16.18 1.60
C PRO A 118 14.18 15.55 0.64
N ARG A 119 14.61 14.52 -0.08
CA ARG A 119 13.76 13.65 -0.90
C ARG A 119 13.86 12.22 -0.42
N TRP A 120 12.72 11.58 -0.34
CA TRP A 120 12.62 10.23 0.20
C TRP A 120 12.16 9.23 -0.86
N VAL A 121 12.34 7.97 -0.52
CA VAL A 121 12.00 6.82 -1.35
C VAL A 121 11.11 5.94 -0.51
N VAL A 122 9.95 5.58 -1.04
CA VAL A 122 8.98 4.69 -0.41
C VAL A 122 9.02 3.37 -1.16
N GLY A 123 9.40 2.29 -0.48
CA GLY A 123 9.46 0.97 -1.06
C GLY A 123 8.06 0.41 -1.30
N SER A 124 7.62 0.34 -2.55
CA SER A 124 6.32 -0.19 -2.96
C SER A 124 6.28 -1.71 -2.84
N ILE A 125 5.25 -2.24 -2.17
CA ILE A 125 4.98 -3.66 -1.96
C ILE A 125 3.51 -3.91 -2.34
N GLY A 126 3.27 -4.41 -3.55
CA GLY A 126 1.93 -4.74 -4.03
C GLY A 126 1.38 -6.08 -3.52
N PRO A 127 0.07 -6.32 -3.70
CA PRO A 127 -0.61 -7.52 -3.20
C PRO A 127 -0.25 -8.78 -3.99
N GLY A 128 0.12 -8.66 -5.27
CA GLY A 128 0.20 -9.81 -6.17
C GLY A 128 -1.16 -10.50 -6.40
N THR A 129 -1.17 -11.70 -6.98
CA THR A 129 -2.40 -12.35 -7.50
C THR A 129 -2.90 -13.53 -6.66
N LYS A 130 -2.12 -14.03 -5.69
CA LYS A 130 -2.48 -15.19 -4.87
C LYS A 130 -3.04 -14.76 -3.51
N LEU A 131 -4.30 -15.10 -3.26
CA LEU A 131 -5.04 -14.75 -2.05
C LEU A 131 -5.02 -15.92 -1.04
N PRO A 132 -4.30 -15.82 0.08
CA PRO A 132 -4.25 -16.87 1.11
C PRO A 132 -5.62 -17.13 1.75
N SER A 133 -6.49 -16.12 1.86
CA SER A 133 -7.85 -16.30 2.39
C SER A 133 -8.72 -17.23 1.53
N LEU A 134 -8.39 -17.38 0.24
CA LEU A 134 -9.05 -18.30 -0.68
C LEU A 134 -8.27 -19.61 -0.89
N GLY A 135 -7.17 -19.83 -0.14
CA GLY A 135 -6.35 -21.03 -0.26
C GLY A 135 -5.50 -21.11 -1.53
N HIS A 136 -5.34 -20.01 -2.29
CA HIS A 136 -4.50 -20.00 -3.49
C HIS A 136 -3.01 -20.25 -3.19
N THR A 137 -2.59 -19.97 -1.95
CA THR A 137 -1.24 -20.18 -1.43
C THR A 137 -1.27 -20.21 0.10
N THR A 138 -0.15 -20.55 0.73
CA THR A 138 -0.05 -20.56 2.20
C THR A 138 0.41 -19.20 2.72
N TYR A 139 -0.09 -18.83 3.90
CA TYR A 139 0.32 -17.61 4.61
C TYR A 139 1.84 -17.52 4.81
N ALA A 140 2.50 -18.65 5.13
CA ALA A 140 3.94 -18.68 5.37
C ALA A 140 4.73 -18.36 4.10
N ALA A 141 4.36 -18.96 2.96
CA ALA A 141 5.06 -18.76 1.69
C ALA A 141 5.02 -17.29 1.24
N ILE A 142 3.85 -16.65 1.29
CA ILE A 142 3.74 -15.22 0.91
C ILE A 142 4.45 -14.31 1.90
N ARG A 143 4.37 -14.58 3.21
CA ARG A 143 5.06 -13.78 4.24
C ARG A 143 6.57 -13.78 4.02
N ASP A 144 7.13 -14.95 3.72
CA ASP A 144 8.58 -15.10 3.54
C ASP A 144 9.05 -14.41 2.25
N ALA A 145 8.24 -14.43 1.18
CA ALA A 145 8.51 -13.65 -0.02
C ALA A 145 8.39 -12.13 0.21
N TYR A 146 7.39 -11.67 0.98
CA TYR A 146 7.31 -10.27 1.36
C TYR A 146 8.47 -9.81 2.24
N GLN A 147 9.00 -10.68 3.11
CA GLN A 147 10.23 -10.41 3.84
C GLN A 147 11.41 -10.23 2.88
N ALA A 148 11.55 -11.07 1.86
CA ALA A 148 12.60 -10.94 0.85
C ALA A 148 12.48 -9.62 0.05
N ASN A 149 11.26 -9.24 -0.35
CA ASN A 149 11.01 -7.94 -1.00
C ASN A 149 11.44 -6.78 -0.08
N ALA A 150 10.91 -6.74 1.14
CA ALA A 150 11.23 -5.69 2.11
C ALA A 150 12.73 -5.64 2.43
N ALA A 151 13.41 -6.78 2.50
CA ALA A 151 14.86 -6.85 2.70
C ALA A 151 15.62 -6.23 1.51
N GLY A 152 15.19 -6.50 0.27
CA GLY A 152 15.74 -5.87 -0.93
C GLY A 152 15.53 -4.36 -0.92
N LEU A 153 14.32 -3.90 -0.60
CA LEU A 153 13.99 -2.47 -0.49
C LEU A 153 14.85 -1.74 0.55
N ILE A 154 15.04 -2.35 1.73
CA ILE A 154 15.91 -1.81 2.78
C ILE A 154 17.37 -1.75 2.29
N ALA A 155 17.87 -2.83 1.67
CA ALA A 155 19.23 -2.89 1.15
C ALA A 155 19.50 -1.84 0.05
N GLY A 156 18.50 -1.57 -0.79
CA GLY A 156 18.56 -0.54 -1.84
C GLY A 156 18.37 0.90 -1.32
N GLY A 157 18.13 1.09 -0.02
CA GLY A 157 18.11 2.41 0.61
C GLY A 157 16.74 3.09 0.67
N ALA A 158 15.64 2.32 0.65
CA ALA A 158 14.31 2.87 0.91
C ALA A 158 14.23 3.56 2.28
N HIS A 159 13.37 4.56 2.40
CA HIS A 159 13.16 5.34 3.63
C HIS A 159 11.89 4.93 4.39
N ALA A 160 10.96 4.26 3.72
CA ALA A 160 9.75 3.65 4.27
C ALA A 160 9.36 2.44 3.41
N LEU A 161 8.50 1.57 3.93
CA LEU A 161 7.91 0.44 3.23
C LEU A 161 6.39 0.67 3.13
N LEU A 162 5.84 0.57 1.92
CA LEU A 162 4.42 0.78 1.65
C LEU A 162 3.81 -0.51 1.12
N VAL A 163 2.99 -1.14 1.97
CA VAL A 163 2.12 -2.26 1.57
C VAL A 163 0.85 -1.65 0.98
N GLU A 164 0.77 -1.57 -0.34
CA GLU A 164 -0.28 -0.85 -1.05
C GLU A 164 -1.22 -1.75 -1.83
N THR A 165 -2.33 -1.18 -2.30
CA THR A 165 -3.36 -1.83 -3.11
C THR A 165 -3.85 -3.14 -2.48
N SER A 166 -3.86 -3.21 -1.14
CA SER A 166 -4.22 -4.43 -0.43
C SER A 166 -5.68 -4.79 -0.62
N GLN A 167 -5.94 -6.05 -1.01
CA GLN A 167 -7.28 -6.59 -1.32
C GLN A 167 -7.72 -7.73 -0.40
N ASP A 168 -6.79 -8.38 0.31
CA ASP A 168 -7.05 -9.46 1.26
C ASP A 168 -6.32 -9.18 2.59
N LEU A 169 -7.08 -9.07 3.69
CA LEU A 169 -6.51 -8.76 5.01
C LEU A 169 -5.48 -9.79 5.49
N LEU A 170 -5.63 -11.06 5.12
CA LEU A 170 -4.67 -12.10 5.52
C LEU A 170 -3.35 -11.96 4.76
N GLN A 171 -3.41 -11.57 3.49
CA GLN A 171 -2.25 -11.24 2.67
C GLN A 171 -1.53 -10.00 3.19
N THR A 172 -2.27 -8.93 3.49
CA THR A 172 -1.71 -7.69 4.05
C THR A 172 -1.02 -7.95 5.39
N LYS A 173 -1.60 -8.80 6.26
CA LYS A 173 -0.95 -9.26 7.50
C LYS A 173 0.39 -9.94 7.23
N ALA A 174 0.46 -10.80 6.20
CA ALA A 174 1.73 -11.43 5.81
C ALA A 174 2.77 -10.41 5.34
N ALA A 175 2.35 -9.43 4.53
CA ALA A 175 3.23 -8.37 4.03
C ALA A 175 3.79 -7.49 5.17
N VAL A 176 2.92 -7.02 6.07
CA VAL A 176 3.31 -6.20 7.23
C VAL A 176 4.28 -6.96 8.15
N LEU A 177 3.99 -8.25 8.44
CA LEU A 177 4.92 -9.06 9.24
C LEU A 177 6.25 -9.30 8.52
N GLY A 178 6.23 -9.49 7.19
CA GLY A 178 7.42 -9.60 6.37
C GLY A 178 8.28 -8.34 6.45
N ALA A 179 7.67 -7.17 6.30
CA ALA A 179 8.32 -5.86 6.43
C ALA A 179 8.96 -5.67 7.82
N HIS A 180 8.24 -5.94 8.90
CA HIS A 180 8.81 -5.84 10.25
C HIS A 180 9.93 -6.86 10.52
N ARG A 181 9.87 -8.06 9.92
CA ARG A 181 10.96 -9.04 10.00
C ARG A 181 12.21 -8.53 9.30
N ALA A 182 12.06 -8.01 8.08
CA ALA A 182 13.16 -7.44 7.32
C ALA A 182 13.80 -6.24 8.07
N ASN A 183 12.99 -5.34 8.64
CA ASN A 183 13.49 -4.25 9.48
C ASN A 183 14.33 -4.77 10.66
N ARG A 184 13.82 -5.74 11.42
CA ARG A 184 14.57 -6.34 12.54
C ARG A 184 15.87 -7.00 12.12
N GLU A 185 15.85 -7.72 10.99
CA GLU A 185 17.02 -8.42 10.46
C GLU A 185 18.10 -7.43 9.98
N ALA A 186 17.68 -6.34 9.33
CA ALA A 186 18.57 -5.27 8.88
C ALA A 186 19.03 -4.33 10.01
N GLY A 187 18.43 -4.42 11.21
CA GLY A 187 18.69 -3.48 12.31
C GLY A 187 18.17 -2.07 12.03
N THR A 188 17.13 -1.94 11.21
CA THR A 188 16.49 -0.68 10.83
C THR A 188 15.10 -0.53 11.46
N ASP A 189 14.57 0.69 11.42
CA ASP A 189 13.22 1.02 11.91
C ASP A 189 12.48 1.90 10.89
N LEU A 190 12.45 1.43 9.63
CA LEU A 190 11.75 2.14 8.56
C LEU A 190 10.23 2.13 8.83
N PRO A 191 9.52 3.25 8.61
CA PRO A 191 8.07 3.28 8.73
C PRO A 191 7.41 2.26 7.81
N VAL A 192 6.39 1.56 8.32
CA VAL A 192 5.55 0.63 7.56
C VAL A 192 4.18 1.25 7.36
N ILE A 193 3.84 1.53 6.11
CA ILE A 193 2.60 2.16 5.69
C ILE A 193 1.72 1.09 5.04
N VAL A 194 0.42 1.14 5.30
CA VAL A 194 -0.55 0.26 4.64
C VAL A 194 -1.62 1.07 3.92
N GLN A 195 -1.87 0.73 2.66
CA GLN A 195 -3.00 1.22 1.91
C GLN A 195 -3.85 0.06 1.43
N VAL A 196 -5.13 0.08 1.81
CA VAL A 196 -6.13 -0.86 1.30
C VAL A 196 -6.79 -0.27 0.08
N THR A 197 -7.30 -1.12 -0.80
CA THR A 197 -8.08 -0.66 -1.95
C THR A 197 -9.54 -1.06 -1.77
N VAL A 198 -10.43 -0.10 -2.01
CA VAL A 198 -11.87 -0.27 -1.87
C VAL A 198 -12.51 -0.06 -3.23
N GLU A 199 -13.36 -1.01 -3.63
CA GLU A 199 -14.09 -0.95 -4.89
C GLU A 199 -15.29 0.00 -4.80
N THR A 200 -15.95 0.24 -5.94
CA THR A 200 -17.16 1.07 -6.02
C THR A 200 -18.34 0.51 -5.21
N THR A 201 -18.26 -0.75 -4.77
CA THR A 201 -19.21 -1.39 -3.85
C THR A 201 -19.07 -0.92 -2.40
N GLY A 202 -17.98 -0.21 -2.07
CA GLY A 202 -17.69 0.26 -0.71
C GLY A 202 -16.94 -0.76 0.18
N ALA A 203 -16.47 -1.87 -0.39
CA ALA A 203 -15.65 -2.87 0.29
C ALA A 203 -14.39 -3.24 -0.52
N MET A 204 -13.42 -3.86 0.13
CA MET A 204 -12.28 -4.51 -0.54
C MET A 204 -12.76 -5.71 -1.37
N LEU A 205 -11.92 -6.25 -2.26
CA LEU A 205 -12.24 -7.38 -3.15
C LEU A 205 -12.88 -8.57 -2.42
N LEU A 206 -12.36 -8.93 -1.24
CA LEU A 206 -12.89 -10.05 -0.44
C LEU A 206 -14.08 -9.66 0.45
N GLY A 207 -14.65 -8.47 0.27
CA GLY A 207 -15.80 -7.98 1.04
C GLY A 207 -15.45 -7.36 2.39
N SER A 208 -14.17 -7.08 2.65
CA SER A 208 -13.74 -6.40 3.88
C SER A 208 -14.19 -4.94 3.88
N GLU A 209 -14.89 -4.52 4.92
CA GLU A 209 -15.17 -3.11 5.16
C GLU A 209 -13.95 -2.39 5.76
N ILE A 210 -13.94 -1.05 5.69
CA ILE A 210 -12.82 -0.24 6.20
C ILE A 210 -12.59 -0.40 7.72
N GLY A 211 -13.65 -0.62 8.50
CA GLY A 211 -13.55 -0.89 9.93
C GLY A 211 -12.88 -2.23 10.24
N ALA A 212 -13.16 -3.26 9.45
CA ALA A 212 -12.48 -4.56 9.53
C ALA A 212 -10.99 -4.41 9.21
N ALA A 213 -10.65 -3.67 8.15
CA ALA A 213 -9.27 -3.37 7.78
C ALA A 213 -8.52 -2.66 8.92
N LEU A 214 -9.09 -1.58 9.48
CA LEU A 214 -8.48 -0.84 10.58
C LEU A 214 -8.24 -1.75 11.79
N THR A 215 -9.28 -2.45 12.24
CA THR A 215 -9.23 -3.35 13.41
C THR A 215 -8.21 -4.48 13.22
N ALA A 216 -8.05 -4.98 11.99
CA ALA A 216 -7.15 -6.09 11.69
C ALA A 216 -5.69 -5.67 11.50
N LEU A 217 -5.43 -4.43 11.08
CA LEU A 217 -4.12 -3.99 10.58
C LEU A 217 -3.41 -3.00 11.50
N GLU A 218 -4.12 -2.06 12.14
CA GLU A 218 -3.52 -1.10 13.07
C GLU A 218 -2.74 -1.77 14.22
N PRO A 219 -3.24 -2.86 14.86
CA PRO A 219 -2.52 -3.53 15.94
C PRO A 219 -1.21 -4.22 15.52
N LEU A 220 -0.92 -4.30 14.22
CA LEU A 220 0.33 -4.89 13.73
C LEU A 220 1.54 -3.95 13.89
N GLY A 221 1.33 -2.70 14.30
CA GLY A 221 2.40 -1.71 14.49
C GLY A 221 2.75 -0.94 13.22
N VAL A 222 1.76 -0.68 12.35
CA VAL A 222 1.92 0.14 11.15
C VAL A 222 1.83 1.63 11.49
N ASP A 223 2.58 2.47 10.79
CA ASP A 223 2.70 3.90 11.08
C ASP A 223 1.57 4.73 10.47
N LEU A 224 1.13 4.33 9.29
CA LEU A 224 0.03 4.96 8.57
C LEU A 224 -0.90 3.90 7.98
N ILE A 225 -2.20 4.21 7.96
CA ILE A 225 -3.23 3.45 7.21
C ILE A 225 -3.96 4.37 6.23
N GLY A 226 -4.28 3.87 5.05
CA GLY A 226 -4.90 4.70 4.03
C GLY A 226 -5.57 3.93 2.91
N LEU A 227 -5.86 4.65 1.83
CA LEU A 227 -6.46 4.10 0.63
C LEU A 227 -5.69 4.48 -0.63
N ASN A 228 -5.58 3.54 -1.57
CA ASN A 228 -5.11 3.84 -2.91
C ASN A 228 -5.80 2.97 -3.97
N CYS A 229 -5.68 3.40 -5.22
CA CYS A 229 -6.19 2.70 -6.40
C CYS A 229 -7.71 2.43 -6.35
N ALA A 230 -8.20 1.64 -7.32
CA ALA A 230 -9.58 1.23 -7.62
C ALA A 230 -10.59 2.36 -7.87
N THR A 231 -10.55 3.42 -7.08
CA THR A 231 -11.54 4.50 -7.07
C THR A 231 -10.88 5.88 -7.11
N GLY A 232 -11.71 6.89 -7.39
CA GLY A 232 -11.29 8.28 -7.33
C GLY A 232 -11.48 8.89 -5.95
N PRO A 233 -11.23 10.19 -5.81
CA PRO A 233 -11.38 10.86 -4.52
C PRO A 233 -12.81 10.85 -3.95
N ALA A 234 -13.83 10.83 -4.81
CA ALA A 234 -15.22 10.87 -4.37
C ALA A 234 -15.60 9.64 -3.54
N GLU A 235 -15.23 8.44 -4.01
CA GLU A 235 -15.56 7.18 -3.34
C GLU A 235 -14.72 6.96 -2.07
N MET A 236 -13.50 7.49 -2.01
CA MET A 236 -12.61 7.33 -0.84
C MET A 236 -13.06 8.14 0.38
N SER A 237 -13.86 9.20 0.18
CA SER A 237 -14.15 10.20 1.21
C SER A 237 -14.80 9.64 2.49
N GLU A 238 -15.79 8.75 2.36
CA GLU A 238 -16.43 8.13 3.54
C GLU A 238 -15.48 7.20 4.30
N HIS A 239 -14.63 6.46 3.59
CA HIS A 239 -13.64 5.57 4.19
C HIS A 239 -12.56 6.37 4.94
N LEU A 240 -12.07 7.47 4.33
CA LEU A 240 -11.14 8.38 4.99
C LEU A 240 -11.76 9.04 6.22
N ARG A 241 -13.06 9.39 6.17
CA ARG A 241 -13.76 9.91 7.34
C ARG A 241 -13.85 8.90 8.47
N HIS A 242 -14.11 7.64 8.17
CA HIS A 242 -14.09 6.56 9.15
C HIS A 242 -12.69 6.44 9.78
N LEU A 243 -11.64 6.32 8.96
CA LEU A 243 -10.26 6.25 9.43
C LEU A 243 -9.88 7.48 10.28
N ALA A 244 -10.25 8.70 9.86
CA ALA A 244 -9.98 9.93 10.59
C ALA A 244 -10.58 9.93 12.00
N ARG A 245 -11.77 9.32 12.17
CA ARG A 245 -12.46 9.21 13.45
C ARG A 245 -11.94 8.11 14.35
N HIS A 246 -11.31 7.05 13.83
CA HIS A 246 -11.05 5.84 14.60
C HIS A 246 -9.55 5.45 14.68
N ALA A 247 -8.76 5.72 13.65
CA ALA A 247 -7.34 5.36 13.62
C ALA A 247 -6.50 6.29 14.51
N GLN A 248 -5.70 5.70 15.38
CA GLN A 248 -4.75 6.41 16.25
C GLN A 248 -3.43 6.72 15.56
N ILE A 249 -3.16 6.04 14.44
CA ILE A 249 -1.99 6.21 13.58
C ILE A 249 -2.24 7.21 12.44
N GLY A 250 -1.20 7.58 11.68
CA GLY A 250 -1.31 8.56 10.60
C GLY A 250 -2.16 8.06 9.42
N LEU A 251 -2.63 8.98 8.58
CA LEU A 251 -3.49 8.64 7.44
C LEU A 251 -2.83 8.94 6.10
N SER A 252 -3.14 8.13 5.09
CA SER A 252 -2.70 8.37 3.71
C SER A 252 -3.80 8.19 2.67
N ALA A 253 -3.65 8.84 1.51
CA ALA A 253 -4.50 8.56 0.34
C ALA A 253 -3.78 8.85 -0.98
N MET A 254 -3.91 7.92 -1.93
CA MET A 254 -3.38 8.04 -3.29
C MET A 254 -4.46 7.58 -4.29
N PRO A 255 -5.48 8.42 -4.56
CA PRO A 255 -6.58 8.07 -5.44
C PRO A 255 -6.12 7.97 -6.91
N ASN A 256 -6.90 7.24 -7.72
CA ASN A 256 -6.79 7.33 -9.17
C ASN A 256 -7.20 8.71 -9.66
N ALA A 257 -6.80 9.07 -10.89
CA ALA A 257 -7.35 10.23 -11.60
C ALA A 257 -8.80 9.97 -12.08
N GLY A 258 -9.68 9.61 -11.14
CA GLY A 258 -11.06 9.19 -11.39
C GLY A 258 -11.18 7.71 -11.73
N LEU A 259 -12.40 7.27 -12.02
CA LEU A 259 -12.66 5.91 -12.47
C LEU A 259 -12.17 5.71 -13.91
N PRO A 260 -11.54 4.56 -14.23
CA PRO A 260 -11.06 4.30 -15.58
C PRO A 260 -12.23 4.18 -16.56
N VAL A 261 -12.11 4.86 -17.69
CA VAL A 261 -13.02 4.78 -18.83
C VAL A 261 -12.30 4.05 -19.96
N LEU A 262 -12.83 2.91 -20.41
CA LEU A 262 -12.26 2.20 -21.54
C LEU A 262 -12.51 2.99 -22.84
N THR A 263 -11.43 3.32 -23.52
CA THR A 263 -11.43 3.94 -24.84
C THR A 263 -10.80 3.00 -25.87
N LYS A 264 -10.84 3.38 -27.15
CA LYS A 264 -10.17 2.66 -28.24
C LYS A 264 -8.64 2.57 -28.06
N ASP A 265 -8.06 3.48 -27.28
CA ASP A 265 -6.62 3.60 -27.06
C ASP A 265 -6.21 3.08 -25.65
N GLY A 266 -7.12 2.38 -24.97
CA GLY A 266 -6.92 1.85 -23.61
C GLY A 266 -7.71 2.60 -22.53
N ALA A 267 -7.34 2.37 -21.27
CA ALA A 267 -8.00 3.01 -20.13
C ALA A 267 -7.62 4.51 -20.03
N HIS A 268 -8.62 5.38 -20.04
CA HIS A 268 -8.50 6.82 -19.84
C HIS A 268 -9.03 7.20 -18.46
N TYR A 269 -8.35 8.14 -17.80
CA TYR A 269 -8.70 8.63 -16.47
C TYR A 269 -9.13 10.10 -16.58
N PRO A 270 -10.40 10.43 -16.31
CA PRO A 270 -10.98 11.72 -16.70
C PRO A 270 -10.74 12.86 -15.70
N LEU A 271 -10.33 12.56 -14.46
CA LEU A 271 -10.15 13.57 -13.42
C LEU A 271 -8.95 14.45 -13.78
N SER A 272 -9.14 15.77 -13.72
CA SER A 272 -8.11 16.74 -14.07
C SER A 272 -7.09 16.96 -12.93
N PRO A 273 -5.92 17.56 -13.24
CA PRO A 273 -4.95 18.00 -12.24
C PRO A 273 -5.52 18.89 -11.13
N GLU A 274 -6.41 19.82 -11.48
CA GLU A 274 -7.02 20.76 -10.54
C GLU A 274 -8.00 20.04 -9.60
N GLU A 275 -8.84 19.16 -10.15
CA GLU A 275 -9.79 18.35 -9.35
C GLU A 275 -9.06 17.42 -8.37
N LEU A 276 -7.92 16.85 -8.75
CA LEU A 276 -7.10 16.04 -7.82
C LEU A 276 -6.55 16.91 -6.67
N ALA A 277 -6.07 18.11 -6.98
CA ALA A 277 -5.55 19.04 -5.99
C ALA A 277 -6.65 19.56 -5.05
N ASP A 278 -7.85 19.82 -5.57
CA ASP A 278 -9.03 20.19 -4.77
C ASP A 278 -9.41 19.08 -3.80
N ALA A 279 -9.42 17.83 -4.25
CA ALA A 279 -9.68 16.69 -3.38
C ALA A 279 -8.65 16.56 -2.25
N HIS A 280 -7.35 16.68 -2.56
CA HIS A 280 -6.30 16.64 -1.55
C HIS A 280 -6.31 17.84 -0.60
N ASP A 281 -6.76 19.02 -1.05
CA ASP A 281 -6.99 20.16 -0.16
C ASP A 281 -8.05 19.83 0.90
N VAL A 282 -9.16 19.19 0.49
CA VAL A 282 -10.22 18.73 1.40
C VAL A 282 -9.68 17.64 2.32
N PHE A 283 -9.05 16.59 1.79
CA PHE A 283 -8.56 15.47 2.59
C PHE A 283 -7.58 15.93 3.67
N THR A 284 -6.61 16.77 3.32
CA THR A 284 -5.62 17.25 4.29
C THR A 284 -6.21 18.15 5.37
N ARG A 285 -7.26 18.93 5.06
CA ARG A 285 -7.95 19.81 6.04
C ARG A 285 -8.92 19.05 6.94
N GLU A 286 -9.75 18.20 6.36
CA GLU A 286 -10.87 17.59 7.07
C GLU A 286 -10.50 16.26 7.73
N TYR A 287 -9.60 15.50 7.10
CA TYR A 287 -9.24 14.15 7.52
C TYR A 287 -7.80 14.06 8.03
N GLY A 288 -7.03 15.15 8.04
CA GLY A 288 -5.68 15.18 8.62
C GLY A 288 -4.72 14.16 8.02
N LEU A 289 -4.73 14.01 6.69
CA LEU A 289 -3.80 13.11 5.98
C LEU A 289 -2.36 13.59 6.13
N ALA A 290 -1.46 12.65 6.40
CA ALA A 290 -0.03 12.86 6.53
C ALA A 290 0.72 12.59 5.21
N LEU A 291 0.25 11.61 4.43
CA LEU A 291 0.83 11.25 3.13
C LEU A 291 -0.23 11.29 2.04
N VAL A 292 0.01 12.06 0.99
CA VAL A 292 -0.88 12.18 -0.16
C VAL A 292 -0.13 11.92 -1.45
N GLY A 293 -0.80 11.48 -2.50
CA GLY A 293 -0.19 11.25 -3.80
C GLY A 293 -1.23 10.90 -4.84
N GLY A 294 -0.82 10.19 -5.88
CA GLY A 294 -1.71 9.71 -6.94
C GLY A 294 -1.44 8.25 -7.26
N CYS A 295 -2.45 7.55 -7.77
CA CYS A 295 -2.30 6.20 -8.31
C CYS A 295 -2.57 6.22 -9.82
N CYS A 296 -3.30 5.25 -10.36
CA CYS A 296 -3.50 5.10 -11.80
C CYS A 296 -4.09 6.36 -12.47
N GLY A 297 -3.51 6.75 -13.60
CA GLY A 297 -3.91 7.92 -14.39
C GLY A 297 -3.35 9.26 -13.89
N THR A 298 -2.73 9.30 -12.71
CA THR A 298 -2.08 10.53 -12.23
C THR A 298 -0.71 10.71 -12.89
N THR A 299 -0.39 11.97 -13.22
CA THR A 299 0.80 12.35 -13.99
C THR A 299 1.57 13.46 -13.27
N PRO A 300 2.80 13.82 -13.70
CA PRO A 300 3.51 14.97 -13.15
C PRO A 300 2.68 16.27 -13.17
N ASP A 301 1.76 16.44 -14.13
CA ASP A 301 0.87 17.59 -14.16
C ASP A 301 -0.12 17.62 -12.99
N HIS A 302 -0.67 16.46 -12.65
CA HIS A 302 -1.52 16.30 -11.46
C HIS A 302 -0.72 16.60 -10.19
N LEU A 303 0.45 15.98 -10.04
CA LEU A 303 1.25 16.10 -8.82
C LEU A 303 1.80 17.51 -8.64
N ARG A 304 2.06 18.27 -9.70
CA ARG A 304 2.40 19.69 -9.59
C ARG A 304 1.31 20.50 -8.89
N GLN A 305 0.05 20.32 -9.32
CA GLN A 305 -1.09 21.03 -8.72
C GLN A 305 -1.29 20.61 -7.26
N VAL A 306 -1.12 19.32 -6.94
CA VAL A 306 -1.19 18.83 -5.56
C VAL A 306 -0.08 19.46 -4.71
N VAL A 307 1.17 19.44 -5.18
CA VAL A 307 2.31 20.06 -4.49
C VAL A 307 2.05 21.54 -4.24
N ASP A 308 1.65 22.30 -5.25
CA ASP A 308 1.37 23.74 -5.11
C ASP A 308 0.25 24.02 -4.10
N ARG A 309 -0.71 23.10 -3.97
CA ARG A 309 -1.85 23.24 -3.06
C ARG A 309 -1.55 22.92 -1.60
N VAL A 310 -0.76 21.87 -1.34
CA VAL A 310 -0.63 21.31 0.02
C VAL A 310 0.79 21.32 0.59
N ARG A 311 1.82 21.68 -0.20
CA ARG A 311 3.21 21.71 0.29
C ARG A 311 3.35 22.54 1.57
N GLY A 312 4.07 21.98 2.53
CA GLY A 312 4.41 22.67 3.79
C GLY A 312 3.23 22.84 4.75
N ARG A 313 2.06 22.30 4.41
CA ARG A 313 0.89 22.30 5.28
C ARG A 313 1.12 21.41 6.50
N GLU A 314 0.86 21.94 7.68
CA GLU A 314 0.83 21.15 8.92
C GLU A 314 -0.32 20.15 8.91
N ILE A 315 -0.13 18.98 9.53
CA ILE A 315 -1.19 17.97 9.63
C ILE A 315 -2.32 18.51 10.51
N ALA A 316 -3.55 18.50 9.99
CA ALA A 316 -4.72 18.92 10.76
C ALA A 316 -4.91 17.98 11.97
N PRO A 317 -5.10 18.51 13.19
CA PRO A 317 -5.22 17.69 14.39
C PRO A 317 -6.48 16.82 14.34
N ARG A 318 -6.35 15.56 14.79
CA ARG A 318 -7.45 14.60 14.92
C ARG A 318 -7.63 14.19 16.37
N SER A 319 -8.87 13.82 16.71
CA SER A 319 -9.24 13.28 18.02
C SER A 319 -9.87 11.89 17.84
N PRO A 320 -9.10 10.88 17.42
CA PRO A 320 -9.65 9.56 17.12
C PRO A 320 -10.22 8.90 18.38
N ARG A 321 -11.33 8.19 18.21
CA ARG A 321 -11.95 7.34 19.22
C ARG A 321 -11.75 5.89 18.80
N HIS A 322 -10.66 5.31 19.29
CA HIS A 322 -10.38 3.89 19.10
C HIS A 322 -11.47 3.04 19.75
N GLU A 323 -11.98 2.07 19.00
CA GLU A 323 -13.02 1.16 19.42
C GLU A 323 -12.44 -0.27 19.49
N PRO A 324 -12.19 -0.80 20.71
CA PRO A 324 -11.66 -2.15 20.85
C PRO A 324 -12.65 -3.20 20.30
N GLY A 325 -12.16 -4.06 19.41
CA GLY A 325 -12.97 -5.09 18.79
C GLY A 325 -12.16 -6.24 18.19
N ALA A 326 -12.86 -7.18 17.58
CA ALA A 326 -12.29 -8.23 16.77
C ALA A 326 -12.83 -8.11 15.34
N ALA A 327 -12.01 -8.41 14.35
CA ALA A 327 -12.42 -8.43 12.96
C ALA A 327 -12.36 -9.84 12.37
N SER A 328 -13.34 -10.14 11.53
CA SER A 328 -13.25 -11.23 10.56
C SER A 328 -12.59 -10.72 9.28
N LEU A 329 -12.64 -11.52 8.20
CA LEU A 329 -12.29 -11.04 6.88
C LEU A 329 -13.23 -9.91 6.41
N TYR A 330 -14.47 -9.88 6.88
CA TYR A 330 -15.51 -9.00 6.30
C TYR A 330 -15.80 -7.77 7.15
N GLN A 331 -15.95 -7.93 8.47
CA GLN A 331 -16.52 -6.91 9.36
C GLN A 331 -15.76 -6.81 10.68
N SER A 332 -15.85 -5.66 11.33
CA SER A 332 -15.41 -5.47 12.72
C SER A 332 -16.58 -5.62 13.69
N VAL A 333 -16.32 -6.27 14.83
CA VAL A 333 -17.26 -6.42 15.93
C VAL A 333 -16.64 -5.79 17.18
N PRO A 334 -17.16 -4.64 17.64
CA PRO A 334 -16.75 -4.04 18.90
C PRO A 334 -17.00 -4.98 20.09
N PHE A 335 -16.07 -5.00 21.05
CA PHE A 335 -16.25 -5.78 22.28
C PHE A 335 -17.37 -5.21 23.16
N ARG A 336 -17.55 -3.89 23.11
CA ARG A 336 -18.66 -3.21 23.78
C ARG A 336 -19.80 -3.04 22.80
N GLN A 337 -20.93 -3.67 23.08
CA GLN A 337 -22.16 -3.49 22.31
C GLN A 337 -23.15 -2.68 23.13
N ASP A 338 -23.73 -1.64 22.52
CA ASP A 338 -24.84 -0.92 23.13
C ASP A 338 -26.13 -1.70 22.87
N THR A 339 -26.95 -1.89 23.91
CA THR A 339 -28.24 -2.63 23.87
C THR A 339 -28.15 -4.15 23.59
N SER A 340 -26.95 -4.71 23.54
CA SER A 340 -26.67 -6.15 23.36
C SER A 340 -25.45 -6.58 24.20
N TYR A 341 -25.06 -7.84 24.10
CA TYR A 341 -23.80 -8.37 24.61
C TYR A 341 -23.07 -9.13 23.49
N LEU A 342 -21.73 -9.16 23.55
CA LEU A 342 -20.95 -9.98 22.64
C LEU A 342 -21.18 -11.47 22.95
N ALA A 343 -21.87 -12.18 22.06
CA ALA A 343 -22.03 -13.62 22.13
C ALA A 343 -20.91 -14.32 21.35
N ILE A 344 -20.16 -15.20 22.02
CA ILE A 344 -19.13 -16.04 21.38
C ILE A 344 -19.66 -17.47 21.33
N GLY A 345 -19.82 -18.01 20.12
CA GLY A 345 -20.30 -19.38 19.93
C GLY A 345 -19.28 -20.41 20.45
N GLU A 346 -19.71 -21.31 21.34
CA GLU A 346 -18.85 -22.34 21.94
C GLU A 346 -18.88 -23.70 21.21
N ARG A 347 -19.71 -23.83 20.17
CA ARG A 347 -20.05 -25.14 19.56
C ARG A 347 -18.96 -25.70 18.65
N THR A 348 -18.07 -24.87 18.12
CA THR A 348 -16.88 -25.25 17.35
C THR A 348 -15.74 -25.72 18.26
N ASN A 349 -16.07 -26.63 19.19
CA ASN A 349 -15.19 -27.12 20.24
C ASN A 349 -15.19 -28.66 20.24
N ALA A 350 -14.08 -29.29 19.85
CA ALA A 350 -13.97 -30.75 19.77
C ALA A 350 -14.12 -31.46 21.14
N ASN A 351 -13.88 -30.76 22.25
CA ASN A 351 -14.08 -31.30 23.59
C ASN A 351 -15.55 -31.19 24.04
N GLY A 352 -16.19 -30.04 23.78
CA GLY A 352 -17.54 -29.72 24.25
C GLY A 352 -18.68 -30.15 23.31
N SER A 353 -18.41 -30.29 22.01
CA SER A 353 -19.40 -30.60 20.99
C SER A 353 -19.08 -31.92 20.31
N LYS A 354 -19.81 -32.97 20.67
CA LYS A 354 -19.69 -34.31 20.05
C LYS A 354 -19.89 -34.22 18.54
N ALA A 355 -20.90 -33.48 18.08
CA ALA A 355 -21.21 -33.32 16.66
C ALA A 355 -20.05 -32.67 15.88
N PHE A 356 -19.43 -31.63 16.45
CA PHE A 356 -18.29 -30.96 15.80
C PHE A 356 -17.05 -31.87 15.76
N ARG A 357 -16.75 -32.57 16.87
CA ARG A 357 -15.64 -33.55 16.91
C ARG A 357 -15.81 -34.65 15.87
N GLU A 358 -17.01 -35.22 15.76
CA GLU A 358 -17.29 -36.28 14.78
C GLU A 358 -17.17 -35.77 13.35
N ALA A 359 -17.66 -34.55 13.06
CA ALA A 359 -17.50 -33.91 11.75
C ALA A 359 -16.02 -33.67 11.42
N MET A 360 -15.23 -33.12 12.35
CA MET A 360 -13.78 -32.91 12.15
C MET A 360 -13.02 -34.21 11.90
N LEU A 361 -13.29 -35.27 12.68
CA LEU A 361 -12.64 -36.57 12.51
C LEU A 361 -13.00 -37.25 11.18
N ALA A 362 -14.18 -36.94 10.64
CA ALA A 362 -14.64 -37.41 9.35
C ALA A 362 -14.20 -36.50 8.19
N GLU A 363 -13.51 -35.38 8.47
CA GLU A 363 -13.19 -34.32 7.50
C GLU A 363 -14.43 -33.78 6.76
N ASP A 364 -15.59 -33.80 7.43
CA ASP A 364 -16.84 -33.23 6.95
C ASP A 364 -16.86 -31.71 7.20
N TRP A 365 -16.19 -30.98 6.30
CA TRP A 365 -16.03 -29.53 6.41
C TRP A 365 -17.34 -28.76 6.26
N GLU A 366 -18.29 -29.27 5.48
CA GLU A 366 -19.61 -28.65 5.30
C GLU A 366 -20.38 -28.66 6.63
N LYS A 367 -20.41 -29.81 7.31
CA LYS A 367 -21.02 -29.91 8.64
C LYS A 367 -20.29 -29.10 9.70
N CYS A 368 -18.97 -28.97 9.60
CA CYS A 368 -18.22 -28.08 10.48
C CYS A 368 -18.64 -26.61 10.28
N LEU A 369 -18.89 -26.19 9.05
CA LEU A 369 -19.38 -24.85 8.71
C LEU A 369 -20.83 -24.61 9.16
N GLU A 370 -21.72 -25.61 9.07
CA GLU A 370 -23.10 -25.48 9.59
C GLU A 370 -23.15 -25.30 11.12
N ILE A 371 -22.14 -25.81 11.84
CA ILE A 371 -22.03 -25.67 13.30
C ILE A 371 -21.45 -24.30 13.70
N ALA A 372 -20.58 -23.74 12.85
CA ALA A 372 -19.93 -22.45 13.03
C ALA A 372 -20.91 -21.30 12.79
#